data_AF-A0A376Y5R2-F1
#
_entry.id   AF-A0A376Y5R2-F1
#
_cell.length_a   1.000
_cell.length_b   1.000
_cell.length_c   1.000
_cell.angle_alpha   90.00
_cell.angle_beta   90.00
_cell.angle_gamma   90.00
#
_symmetry.space_group_name_H-M   'P 1'
#
loop_
_entity.id
_entity.type
_entity.pdbx_description
1 polymer ?
#
loop_
_entity_poly.entity_id
_entity_poly.type
_entity_poly.pdbx_seq_one_letter_code
_entity_poly.pdbx_strand_id
1 'polypeptide(L)' 'MAKHLFTSESVSEGHPDKIADQISDAVLDAILEQDPKARVACEPT' A
#
# COMPACT_ATOMS: atom_id res chain seq x y z
N MET A 1 -21.30 17.62 -26.77
CA MET A 1 -20.72 16.91 -25.61
C MET A 1 -20.09 17.94 -24.69
N ALA A 2 -20.56 18.08 -23.45
CA ALA A 2 -19.97 19.00 -22.49
C ALA A 2 -18.58 18.50 -22.05
N LYS A 3 -17.62 19.40 -21.87
CA LYS A 3 -16.26 19.06 -21.43
C LYS A 3 -16.31 18.73 -19.93
N HIS A 4 -15.99 17.50 -19.56
CA HIS A 4 -15.88 17.07 -18.16
C HIS A 4 -14.50 17.43 -17.62
N LEU A 5 -14.43 18.03 -16.43
CA LEU A 5 -13.18 18.29 -15.72
C LEU A 5 -13.01 17.25 -14.62
N PHE A 6 -11.85 16.58 -14.60
CA PHE A 6 -11.47 15.57 -13.62
C PHE A 6 -10.08 15.91 -13.09
N THR A 7 -9.88 15.74 -11.78
CA THR A 7 -8.60 15.97 -11.10
C THR A 7 -8.26 14.75 -10.24
N SER A 8 -6.97 14.43 -10.17
CA SER A 8 -6.42 13.35 -9.35
C SER A 8 -5.18 13.87 -8.63
N GLU A 9 -4.85 13.26 -7.50
CA GLU A 9 -3.64 13.51 -6.72
C GLU A 9 -2.82 12.22 -6.53
N SER A 10 -1.58 12.38 -6.10
CA SER A 10 -0.68 11.31 -5.70
C SER A 10 0.28 11.85 -4.65
N VAL A 11 0.75 10.99 -3.77
CA VAL A 11 1.77 11.32 -2.76
C VAL A 11 3.07 10.57 -3.08
N SER A 12 4.20 11.06 -2.57
CA SER A 12 5.49 10.40 -2.75
C SER A 12 5.64 9.20 -1.82
N GLU A 13 6.62 8.35 -2.09
CA GLU A 13 6.96 7.18 -1.26
C GLU A 13 7.33 7.57 0.19
N GLY A 14 7.74 8.81 0.43
CA GLY A 14 8.05 9.34 1.77
C GLY A 14 6.84 9.88 2.53
N HIS A 15 5.63 9.86 1.95
CA HIS A 15 4.42 10.22 2.68
C HIS A 15 4.17 9.20 3.81
N PRO A 16 3.80 9.62 5.03
CA PRO A 16 3.58 8.71 6.16
C PRO A 16 2.70 7.51 5.81
N ASP A 17 1.57 7.73 5.12
CA ASP A 17 0.69 6.65 4.66
C ASP A 17 1.39 5.69 3.70
N LYS A 18 2.23 6.19 2.78
CA LYS A 18 2.99 5.33 1.86
C LYS A 18 4.11 4.58 2.55
N ILE A 19 4.68 5.14 3.62
CA ILE A 19 5.65 4.44 4.46
C ILE A 19 4.94 3.31 5.23
N ALA A 20 3.75 3.56 5.76
CA ALA A 20 2.92 2.55 6.41
C ALA A 20 2.59 1.40 5.44
N ASP A 21 2.14 1.73 4.21
CA ASP A 21 1.91 0.75 3.14
C ASP A 21 3.16 -0.10 2.88
N GLN A 22 4.33 0.53 2.68
CA GLN A 22 5.59 -0.16 2.41
C GLN A 22 6.00 -1.10 3.54
N ILE A 23 5.82 -0.70 4.80
CA ILE A 23 6.13 -1.54 5.95
C ILE A 23 5.18 -2.73 6.00
N SER A 24 3.89 -2.51 5.78
CA SER A 24 2.88 -3.58 5.76
C SER A 24 3.18 -4.61 4.66
N ASP A 25 3.47 -4.15 3.44
CA ASP A 25 3.80 -5.00 2.31
C ASP A 25 5.10 -5.79 2.54
N ALA A 26 6.14 -5.16 3.10
CA ALA A 26 7.39 -5.85 3.40
C ALA A 26 7.19 -7.01 4.41
N VAL A 27 6.30 -6.83 5.39
CA VAL A 27 5.93 -7.90 6.33
C VAL A 27 5.15 -9.01 5.62
N LEU A 28 4.18 -8.65 4.77
CA LEU A 28 3.43 -9.61 3.95
C LEU A 28 4.36 -10.47 3.09
N ASP A 29 5.28 -9.83 2.36
CA ASP A 29 6.23 -10.49 1.47
C ASP A 29 7.11 -11.49 2.22
N ALA A 30 7.69 -11.07 3.35
CA ALA A 30 8.55 -11.94 4.17
C ALA A 30 7.80 -13.17 4.73
N ILE A 31 6.50 -13.05 5.00
CA ILE A 31 5.66 -14.15 5.45
C ILE A 31 5.29 -15.07 4.28
N LEU A 32 4.87 -14.51 3.14
CA LEU A 32 4.49 -15.29 1.97
C LEU A 32 5.66 -16.06 1.34
N GLU A 33 6.89 -15.55 1.48
CA GLU A 33 8.11 -16.26 1.10
C GLU A 33 8.27 -17.59 1.87
N GLN A 34 7.83 -17.63 3.13
CA GLN A 34 7.93 -18.80 4.01
C GLN A 34 6.69 -19.70 3.96
N ASP A 35 5.50 -19.09 3.94
CA ASP A 35 4.22 -19.78 3.83
C ASP A 35 3.30 -19.06 2.83
N PRO A 36 3.23 -19.54 1.57
CA PRO A 36 2.37 -18.95 0.55
C PRO A 36 0.86 -19.01 0.86
N LYS A 37 0.44 -19.73 1.90
CA LYS A 37 -0.96 -19.83 2.35
C LYS A 37 -1.23 -19.05 3.62
N ALA A 38 -0.25 -18.30 4.13
CA ALA A 38 -0.40 -17.50 5.33
C ALA A 38 -1.52 -16.46 5.16
N ARG A 39 -2.17 -16.15 6.29
CA ARG A 39 -3.15 -15.05 6.38
C ARG A 39 -2.52 -13.92 7.19
N VAL A 40 -2.31 -12.77 6.55
CA VAL A 40 -1.63 -11.61 7.15
C VAL A 40 -2.56 -10.40 7.08
N ALA A 41 -2.65 -9.67 8.19
CA ALA A 41 -3.40 -8.42 8.31
C ALA A 41 -2.56 -7.46 9.16
N CYS A 42 -1.48 -6.95 8.58
CA CYS A 42 -0.55 -6.04 9.24
C CYS A 42 -1.00 -4.59 9.04
N GLU A 43 -1.11 -3.83 10.12
CA GLU A 43 -1.58 -2.43 10.10
C GLU A 43 -0.65 -1.56 10.96
N PRO A 44 0.37 -0.92 10.37
CA PRO A 44 1.22 0.03 11.07
C PRO A 44 0.50 1.36 11.32
N THR A 45 0.72 1.95 12.50
CA THR A 45 0.12 3.23 12.94
C THR A 45 0.89 4.45 12.49
#